data_AF-A0A8D6U4J8-F1
#
_entry.id   AF-A0A8D6U4J8-F1
#
_cell.length_a   1.000
_cell.length_b   1.000
_cell.length_c   1.000
_cell.angle_alpha   90.00
_cell.angle_beta   90.00
_cell.angle_gamma   90.00
#
_symmetry.space_group_name_H-M   'P 1'
#
loop_
_entity.id
_entity.type
_entity.pdbx_description
1 polymer ?
#
loop_
_entity_poly.entity_id
_entity_poly.type
_entity_poly.pdbx_seq_one_letter_code
_entity_poly.pdbx_strand_id
1 'polypeptide(L)' 'MAKAHSEYDFIFLSVSHGFVKEAVEILRKNNVKGTLVFFCNFWDTRKEVEEWAGDYVYILAFPTAGGQDAG' A
#
# COMPACT_ATOMS: atom_id res chain seq x y z
N MET A 1 8.49 11.59 0.81
CA MET A 1 8.42 10.47 1.77
C MET A 1 7.53 10.88 2.93
N ALA A 2 6.82 9.93 3.55
CA ALA A 2 6.02 10.20 4.74
C ALA A 2 6.90 10.73 5.89
N LYS A 3 6.38 11.68 6.68
CA LYS A 3 7.12 12.24 7.81
C LYS A 3 7.02 11.27 9.00
N ALA A 4 8.09 11.10 9.78
CA ALA A 4 8.02 10.29 10.99
C ALA A 4 6.97 10.86 11.97
N HIS A 5 6.27 9.97 12.67
CA HIS A 5 5.20 10.29 13.64
C HIS A 5 4.02 11.09 13.07
N SER A 6 3.78 11.05 11.76
CA SER A 6 2.60 11.68 11.16
C SER A 6 1.44 10.71 11.01
N GLU A 7 0.24 11.27 10.88
CA GLU A 7 -0.99 10.56 10.59
C GLU A 7 -1.59 11.09 9.29
N TYR A 8 -2.08 10.19 8.46
CA TYR A 8 -2.72 10.49 7.18
C TYR A 8 -4.04 9.72 7.10
N ASP A 9 -5.06 10.29 6.47
CA ASP A 9 -6.30 9.55 6.22
C ASP A 9 -6.03 8.31 5.35
N PHE A 10 -5.21 8.49 4.29
CA PHE A 10 -4.83 7.44 3.35
C PHE A 10 -3.34 7.47 3.01
N ILE A 11 -2.75 6.29 2.88
CA ILE A 11 -1.37 6.07 2.45
C ILE A 11 -1.39 5.16 1.22
N PHE A 12 -1.04 5.70 0.06
CA PHE A 12 -1.00 4.95 -1.19
C PHE A 12 0.32 4.18 -1.33
N LEU A 13 0.24 2.86 -1.39
CA LEU A 13 1.35 1.96 -1.64
C LEU A 13 1.36 1.55 -3.13
N SER A 14 2.13 2.28 -3.93
CA SER A 14 2.33 2.02 -5.37
C SER A 14 3.76 1.52 -5.64
N VAL A 15 4.21 0.54 -4.86
CA VAL A 15 5.53 -0.08 -5.01
C VAL A 15 5.44 -1.41 -5.73
N SER A 16 6.53 -1.87 -6.33
CA SER A 16 6.60 -3.21 -6.93
C SER A 16 6.36 -4.29 -5.86
N HIS A 17 5.74 -5.41 -6.23
CA HIS A 17 5.39 -6.53 -5.34
C HIS A 17 6.44 -6.84 -4.25
N GLY A 18 7.70 -7.03 -4.65
CA GLY A 18 8.79 -7.42 -3.74
C GLY A 18 9.12 -6.41 -2.64
N PHE A 19 8.63 -5.16 -2.73
CA PHE A 19 8.92 -4.09 -1.78
C PHE A 19 7.73 -3.71 -0.90
N VAL A 20 6.56 -4.32 -1.09
CA VAL A 20 5.34 -3.98 -0.31
C VAL A 20 5.56 -4.19 1.18
N LYS A 21 6.09 -5.34 1.57
CA LYS A 21 6.37 -5.67 2.98
C LYS A 21 7.38 -4.70 3.60
N GLU A 22 8.46 -4.39 2.89
CA GLU A 22 9.48 -3.45 3.34
C GLU A 22 8.90 -2.03 3.51
N ALA A 23 8.06 -1.59 2.58
CA ALA A 23 7.41 -0.29 2.65
C ALA A 23 6.51 -0.18 3.91
N VAL A 24 5.71 -1.20 4.21
CA VAL A 24 4.87 -1.21 5.42
C VAL A 24 5.72 -1.26 6.69
N GLU A 25 6.82 -2.04 6.70
CA GLU A 25 7.75 -2.06 7.84
C GLU A 25 8.40 -0.69 8.09
N ILE A 26 8.74 0.06 7.06
CA ILE A 26 9.27 1.43 7.18
C ILE A 26 8.22 2.36 7.78
N LEU A 27 6.95 2.27 7.37
CA LEU A 27 5.86 3.07 7.95
C LEU A 27 5.71 2.77 9.45
N ARG A 28 5.70 1.47 9.82
CA ARG A 28 5.61 1.03 11.21
C ARG A 28 6.79 1.51 12.05
N LYS A 29 8.02 1.34 11.56
CA LYS A 29 9.25 1.80 12.24
C LYS A 29 9.25 3.32 12.48
N ASN A 30 8.66 4.09 11.56
CA ASN A 30 8.56 5.54 11.68
C ASN A 30 7.28 6.01 12.38
N ASN A 31 6.47 5.09 12.93
CA ASN A 31 5.19 5.39 13.58
C ASN A 31 4.28 6.27 12.71
N VAL A 32 4.24 5.99 11.40
CA VAL A 32 3.32 6.64 10.46
C VAL A 32 1.99 5.92 10.51
N LYS A 33 0.90 6.63 10.79
CA LYS A 33 -0.45 6.06 10.92
C LYS A 33 -1.33 6.45 9.75
N GLY A 34 -2.32 5.62 9.47
CA GLY A 34 -3.32 5.87 8.43
C GLY A 34 -3.90 4.59 7.84
N THR A 35 -4.80 4.74 6.88
CA THR A 35 -5.34 3.60 6.11
C THR A 35 -4.41 3.29 4.95
N LEU A 36 -3.93 2.05 4.83
CA LEU A 36 -3.13 1.63 3.68
C LEU A 36 -4.03 1.41 2.46
N VAL A 37 -3.62 1.93 1.31
CA VAL A 37 -4.24 1.65 0.02
C VAL A 37 -3.21 0.90 -0.81
N PHE A 38 -3.36 -0.42 -0.93
CA PHE A 38 -2.50 -1.25 -1.79
C PHE A 38 -2.86 -0.96 -3.24
N PHE A 39 -2.07 -0.10 -3.89
CA PHE A 39 -2.29 0.43 -5.23
C PHE A 39 -1.31 -0.22 -6.21
N CYS A 40 -1.20 -1.55 -6.17
CA CYS A 40 -0.22 -2.27 -6.99
C CYS A 40 -0.68 -3.64 -7.52
N ASN A 41 -1.91 -4.10 -7.23
CA ASN A 41 -2.48 -5.37 -7.71
C ASN A 41 -1.51 -6.57 -7.78
N PHE A 42 -0.60 -6.67 -6.83
CA PHE A 42 0.36 -7.77 -6.79
C PHE A 42 0.10 -8.63 -5.55
N TRP A 43 -1.10 -9.17 -5.37
CA TRP A 43 -1.38 -10.11 -4.28
C TRP A 43 -2.07 -11.33 -4.85
N ASP A 44 -1.63 -12.51 -4.43
CA ASP A 44 -2.20 -13.78 -4.88
C ASP A 44 -3.32 -14.24 -3.95
N THR A 45 -3.18 -13.94 -2.65
CA THR A 45 -4.15 -14.36 -1.64
C THR A 45 -4.46 -13.24 -0.65
N ARG A 46 -5.66 -13.30 -0.07
CA ARG A 46 -6.02 -12.40 1.03
C ARG A 46 -5.09 -12.52 2.24
N LYS A 47 -4.65 -13.74 2.55
CA LYS A 47 -3.76 -14.02 3.69
C LYS A 47 -2.43 -13.28 3.56
N GLU A 48 -1.86 -13.25 2.36
CA GLU A 48 -0.63 -12.51 2.06
C GLU A 48 -0.78 -11.01 2.34
N VAL A 49 -1.90 -10.42 1.91
CA VAL A 49 -2.20 -9.00 2.17
C VAL A 49 -2.35 -8.73 3.66
N GLU A 50 -3.04 -9.61 4.39
CA GLU A 50 -3.21 -9.50 5.85
C GLU A 50 -1.86 -9.60 6.58
N GLU A 51 -0.94 -10.45 6.11
CA GLU A 51 0.42 -10.54 6.64
C GLU A 51 1.24 -9.27 6.38
N TRP A 52 1.08 -8.62 5.22
CA TRP A 52 1.73 -7.34 4.93
C TRP A 52 1.16 -6.20 5.75
N ALA A 53 -0.16 -6.06 5.78
CA ALA A 53 -0.85 -4.97 6.47
C ALA A 53 -0.65 -5.05 7.99
N GLY A 54 -0.64 -6.26 8.56
CA GLY A 54 -0.58 -6.46 10.00
C GLY A 54 -1.73 -5.74 10.71
N ASP A 55 -1.39 -4.74 11.51
CA ASP A 55 -2.31 -3.93 12.32
C ASP A 55 -2.92 -2.74 11.58
N TYR A 56 -2.48 -2.45 10.36
CA TYR A 56 -3.07 -1.38 9.56
C TYR A 56 -4.45 -1.76 9.01
N VAL A 57 -5.38 -0.83 9.07
CA VAL A 57 -6.59 -0.87 8.23
C VAL A 57 -6.15 -0.72 6.77
N TYR A 58 -6.69 -1.54 5.87
CA TYR A 58 -6.31 -1.51 4.47
C TYR A 58 -7.48 -1.55 3.49
N ILE A 59 -7.22 -1.00 2.30
CA ILE A 59 -8.07 -1.05 1.10
C ILE A 59 -7.23 -1.67 -0.02
N LEU A 60 -7.83 -2.61 -0.75
CA LEU A 60 -7.26 -3.13 -2.00
C LEU A 60 -7.74 -2.28 -3.16
N ALA A 61 -6.81 -1.65 -3.88
CA ALA A 61 -7.11 -0.85 -5.05
C ALA A 61 -6.46 -1.47 -6.29
N PHE A 62 -7.25 -1.68 -7.34
CA PHE A 62 -6.78 -2.15 -8.63
C PHE A 62 -6.61 -0.95 -9.56
N PRO A 63 -5.40 -0.38 -9.71
CA PRO A 63 -5.19 0.64 -10.72
C PRO A 63 -5.30 0.02 -12.11
N THR A 64 -6.37 0.32 -12.84
CA THR A 64 -6.42 0.11 -14.29
C THR A 64 -5.85 1.34 -14.97
N ALA A 65 -4.89 1.15 -15.88
CA ALA A 65 -4.62 2.17 -16.89
C ALA A 65 -5.87 2.23 -17.78
N GLY A 66 -6.63 3.34 -17.71
CA GLY A 66 -7.66 3.63 -18.70
C GLY A 66 -6.98 3.96 -20.02
N GLY A 67 -6.60 2.93 -20.79
CA GLY A 67 -5.97 3.12 -22.09
C GLY A 67 -6.88 3.91 -23.02
N GLN A 68 -6.48 5.12 -23.39
CA GLN A 68 -6.85 5.70 -24.66
C GLN A 68 -5.72 5.40 -25.64
N ASP A 69 -5.81 4.27 -26.34
CA ASP A 69 -5.21 4.15 -27.66
C ASP A 69 -6.27 4.62 -28.68
N ALA A 70 -6.40 5.94 -28.80
CA ALA A 70 -7.02 6.56 -29.96
C ALA A 70 -5.90 6.93 -30.93
N GLY A 71 -5.49 5.95 -31.74
CA GLY A 71 -4.51 6.10 -32.81
C GLY A 71 -4.84 5.15 -33.95
#